data_AF-A0A1M4SKG6-F1
#
_entry.id   AF-A0A1M4SKG6-F1
#
_cell.length_a   1.000
_cell.length_b   1.000
_cell.length_c   1.000
_cell.angle_alpha   90.00
_cell.angle_beta   90.00
_cell.angle_gamma   90.00
#
_symmetry.space_group_name_H-M   'P 1'
#
loop_
_entity.id
_entity.type
_entity.pdbx_description
1 polymer ?
#
loop_
_entity_poly.entity_id
_entity_poly.type
_entity_poly.pdbx_seq_one_letter_code
_entity_poly.pdbx_strand_id
1 'polypeptide(L)'
;MTDKSVVIVIPIYKDKLSPTEVIALKQLNKILGKYPRVFVAPQSLVFDFGSLGEGIGVERFEDHWFQSVTSYSCLMMQKDFYARFSAYEYMLLYQLDVFVFSDRLKEFCDMRFDYIGAPIGRFAPFWHAIGARVGNGGFSLRRIPSVIRVLDDIDRIIADTPFVHTFILAEDIFFAYCGVRDDIEFKVADIDTAFGFSVQENTRHIFKKIQRGWRPFGCHGWSRIEQDFWWPVIEEHGYTMPGKTGGLPVYTHALCHNYLSGRRVIDLQPVWGWLQRGESLRLTEFWNEVLSKFPESHDVWDGRLEELTLLWCAALEGVLRGRFPKDTDREPILEAVRRAMLKGEAKKYLWEMWDTMLPILGREPYPVKDAIIKLVLEKKLEKFVMLEQEKIDKLLREKGQMPERQYNIERQVRMQAGQKLFEKAIEWNISTENELWKKYGSEVINL
;
A
#
# COMPACT_ATOMS: atom_id res chain seq x y z
N MET A 1 8.45 -35.91 -7.23
CA MET A 1 9.42 -34.79 -7.26
C MET A 1 8.60 -33.51 -7.22
N THR A 2 8.84 -32.63 -6.24
CA THR A 2 8.17 -31.32 -6.19
C THR A 2 8.59 -30.50 -7.40
N ASP A 3 7.62 -29.97 -8.14
CA ASP A 3 7.88 -29.06 -9.25
C ASP A 3 8.58 -27.81 -8.69
N LYS A 4 9.86 -27.65 -9.03
CA LYS A 4 10.68 -26.51 -8.62
C LYS A 4 10.45 -25.28 -9.50
N SER A 5 9.50 -25.32 -10.44
CA SER A 5 9.23 -24.18 -11.30
C SER A 5 8.60 -23.00 -10.54
N VAL A 6 7.71 -23.26 -9.57
CA VAL A 6 6.97 -22.20 -8.87
C VAL A 6 6.58 -22.58 -7.45
N VAL A 7 6.65 -21.60 -6.53
CA VAL A 7 6.09 -21.67 -5.18
C VAL A 7 4.96 -20.65 -5.02
N ILE A 8 3.91 -21.00 -4.28
CA ILE A 8 2.84 -20.07 -3.92
C ILE A 8 3.11 -19.54 -2.52
N VAL A 9 3.23 -18.22 -2.39
CA VAL A 9 3.53 -17.55 -1.13
C VAL A 9 2.31 -16.78 -0.66
N ILE A 10 1.89 -17.05 0.58
CA ILE A 10 0.63 -16.63 1.16
C ILE A 10 0.91 -15.77 2.40
N PRO A 11 0.94 -14.43 2.27
CA PRO A 11 1.12 -13.56 3.42
C PRO A 11 -0.05 -13.67 4.40
N ILE A 12 0.25 -13.85 5.69
CA ILE A 12 -0.74 -13.89 6.76
C ILE A 12 -0.28 -13.03 7.94
N TYR A 13 -1.23 -12.37 8.59
CA TYR A 13 -0.98 -11.45 9.71
C TYR A 13 -2.10 -11.50 10.77
N LYS A 14 -2.95 -12.54 10.69
CA LYS A 14 -4.07 -12.79 11.63
C LYS A 14 -4.05 -14.25 12.06
N ASP A 15 -4.42 -14.48 13.30
CA ASP A 15 -4.57 -15.82 13.90
C ASP A 15 -5.86 -16.51 13.44
N LYS A 16 -6.86 -15.74 13.00
CA LYS A 16 -8.15 -16.20 12.50
C LYS A 16 -8.45 -15.63 11.13
N LEU A 17 -8.90 -16.52 10.24
CA LEU A 17 -9.38 -16.15 8.91
C LEU A 17 -10.80 -15.61 9.00
N SER A 18 -11.05 -14.49 8.33
CA SER A 18 -12.41 -14.02 8.02
C SER A 18 -13.12 -14.99 7.07
N PRO A 19 -14.46 -14.94 6.96
CA PRO A 19 -15.20 -15.85 6.09
C PRO A 19 -14.78 -15.79 4.61
N THR A 20 -14.40 -14.61 4.11
CA THR A 20 -13.90 -14.45 2.73
C THR A 20 -12.48 -14.98 2.57
N GLU A 21 -11.61 -14.79 3.56
CA GLU A 21 -10.25 -15.38 3.57
C GLU A 21 -10.31 -16.93 3.63
N VAL A 22 -11.29 -17.50 4.33
CA VAL A 22 -11.58 -18.96 4.30
C VAL A 22 -11.95 -19.42 2.89
N ILE A 23 -12.78 -18.67 2.16
CA ILE A 23 -13.14 -18.98 0.77
C ILE A 23 -11.90 -18.91 -0.13
N ALA A 24 -11.09 -17.86 0.00
CA ALA A 24 -9.87 -17.68 -0.78
C ALA A 24 -8.88 -18.84 -0.58
N LEU A 25 -8.63 -19.25 0.67
CA LEU A 25 -7.71 -20.35 0.98
C LEU A 25 -8.27 -21.71 0.54
N LYS A 26 -9.58 -21.95 0.71
CA LYS A 26 -10.25 -23.15 0.17
C LYS A 26 -10.08 -23.24 -1.34
N GLN A 27 -10.31 -22.14 -2.05
CA GLN A 27 -10.20 -22.11 -3.51
C GLN A 27 -8.74 -22.30 -3.96
N LEU A 28 -7.78 -21.67 -3.27
CA LEU A 28 -6.36 -21.89 -3.51
C LEU A 28 -6.00 -23.39 -3.41
N ASN A 29 -6.41 -24.04 -2.32
CA ASN A 29 -6.14 -25.47 -2.11
C ASN A 29 -6.82 -26.35 -3.15
N LYS A 30 -8.04 -26.01 -3.56
CA LYS A 30 -8.80 -26.74 -4.59
C LYS A 30 -8.14 -26.67 -5.97
N ILE A 31 -7.71 -25.47 -6.39
CA ILE A 31 -7.25 -25.23 -7.77
C ILE A 31 -5.74 -25.43 -7.90
N LEU A 32 -4.97 -24.97 -6.92
CA LEU A 32 -3.50 -24.93 -6.98
C LEU A 32 -2.84 -25.79 -5.89
N GLY A 33 -3.59 -26.70 -5.25
CA GLY A 33 -3.09 -27.53 -4.16
C GLY A 33 -1.92 -28.43 -4.52
N LYS A 34 -1.71 -28.71 -5.82
CA LYS A 34 -0.57 -29.51 -6.30
C LYS A 34 0.78 -28.79 -6.24
N TYR A 35 0.78 -27.46 -6.17
CA TYR A 35 2.01 -26.67 -6.11
C TYR A 35 2.48 -26.52 -4.66
N PRO A 36 3.80 -26.38 -4.44
CA PRO A 36 4.35 -25.98 -3.15
C PRO A 36 3.73 -24.66 -2.68
N ARG A 37 3.27 -24.64 -1.42
CA ARG A 37 2.61 -23.49 -0.80
C ARG A 37 3.30 -23.17 0.51
N VAL A 38 3.53 -21.89 0.79
CA VAL A 38 4.20 -21.41 2.00
C VAL A 38 3.47 -20.20 2.56
N PHE A 39 3.10 -20.24 3.83
CA PHE A 39 2.69 -19.07 4.58
C PHE A 39 3.90 -18.20 4.92
N VAL A 40 3.77 -16.90 4.72
CA VAL A 40 4.72 -15.90 5.21
C VAL A 40 4.07 -15.15 6.35
N ALA A 41 4.66 -15.23 7.55
CA ALA A 41 4.03 -14.78 8.78
C ALA A 41 5.00 -14.03 9.72
N PRO A 42 4.49 -13.16 10.62
CA PRO A 42 5.27 -12.60 11.73
C PRO A 42 5.86 -13.71 12.59
N GLN A 43 7.00 -13.48 13.24
CA GLN A 43 7.58 -14.41 14.21
C GLN A 43 6.63 -14.68 15.38
N SER A 44 5.96 -13.65 15.89
CA SER A 44 5.06 -13.78 17.04
C SER A 44 3.68 -14.37 16.72
N LEU A 45 3.30 -14.49 15.45
CA LEU A 45 1.95 -14.92 15.08
C LEU A 45 1.74 -16.41 15.34
N VAL A 46 0.92 -16.72 16.35
CA VAL A 46 0.41 -18.08 16.56
C VAL A 46 -0.90 -18.23 15.80
N PHE A 47 -1.00 -19.21 14.92
CA PHE A 47 -2.19 -19.47 14.12
C PHE A 47 -2.38 -20.98 13.91
N ASP A 48 -3.64 -21.39 13.75
CA ASP A 48 -4.03 -22.72 13.32
C ASP A 48 -5.25 -22.61 12.41
N PHE A 49 -5.08 -22.97 11.15
CA PHE A 49 -6.15 -22.95 10.14
C PHE A 49 -6.74 -24.35 9.90
N GLY A 50 -6.42 -25.32 10.77
CA GLY A 50 -6.86 -26.70 10.69
C GLY A 50 -6.51 -27.34 9.34
N SER A 51 -7.45 -28.07 8.76
CA SER A 51 -7.28 -28.74 7.46
C SER A 51 -7.01 -27.79 6.29
N LEU A 52 -7.28 -26.48 6.42
CA LEU A 52 -6.96 -25.51 5.37
C LEU A 52 -5.47 -25.17 5.32
N GLY A 53 -4.76 -25.32 6.44
CA GLY A 53 -3.31 -25.13 6.52
C GLY A 53 -2.49 -26.39 6.21
N GLU A 54 -3.15 -27.53 6.04
CA GLU A 54 -2.46 -28.82 5.87
C GLU A 54 -1.60 -28.84 4.60
N GLY A 55 -0.33 -29.26 4.77
CA GLY A 55 0.65 -29.33 3.69
C GLY A 55 1.19 -27.98 3.21
N ILE A 56 0.90 -26.88 3.91
CA ILE A 56 1.44 -25.56 3.63
C ILE A 56 2.63 -25.30 4.58
N GLY A 57 3.80 -25.00 4.02
CA GLY A 57 4.99 -24.63 4.79
C GLY A 57 4.84 -23.27 5.47
N VAL A 58 5.78 -22.90 6.36
CA VAL A 58 5.77 -21.59 7.02
C VAL A 58 7.17 -20.99 7.01
N GLU A 59 7.29 -19.76 6.49
CA GLU A 59 8.46 -18.90 6.59
C GLU A 59 8.13 -17.71 7.50
N ARG A 60 9.03 -17.42 8.44
CA ARG A 60 8.83 -16.39 9.46
C ARG A 60 9.74 -15.20 9.22
N PHE A 61 9.18 -14.00 9.35
CA PHE A 61 9.89 -12.74 9.24
C PHE A 61 9.59 -11.85 10.44
N GLU A 62 10.45 -10.86 10.68
CA GLU A 62 10.30 -9.91 11.78
C GLU A 62 8.92 -9.26 11.80
N ASP A 63 8.36 -9.09 13.00
CA ASP A 63 6.98 -8.65 13.19
C ASP A 63 6.70 -7.26 12.60
N HIS A 64 7.71 -6.38 12.60
CA HIS A 64 7.58 -5.01 12.11
C HIS A 64 7.19 -4.95 10.64
N TRP A 65 7.48 -5.98 9.84
CA TRP A 65 7.11 -6.01 8.43
C TRP A 65 5.61 -6.12 8.19
N PHE A 66 4.85 -6.61 9.19
CA PHE A 66 3.41 -6.88 9.06
C PHE A 66 2.53 -5.83 9.73
N GLN A 67 3.09 -4.67 10.09
CA GLN A 67 2.37 -3.62 10.83
C GLN A 67 1.58 -2.68 9.91
N SER A 68 2.03 -2.46 8.67
CA SER A 68 1.37 -1.59 7.71
C SER A 68 1.59 -2.05 6.26
N VAL A 69 0.86 -1.45 5.32
CA VAL A 69 1.07 -1.66 3.87
C VAL A 69 2.50 -1.23 3.48
N THR A 70 2.98 -0.12 4.04
CA THR A 70 4.33 0.40 3.80
C THR A 70 5.41 -0.56 4.29
N SER A 71 5.29 -1.07 5.53
CA SER A 71 6.26 -2.03 6.05
C SER A 71 6.25 -3.33 5.22
N TYR A 72 5.07 -3.79 4.81
CA TYR A 72 4.95 -4.97 3.96
C TYR A 72 5.60 -4.75 2.58
N SER A 73 5.37 -3.59 1.97
CA SER A 73 5.99 -3.23 0.69
C SER A 73 7.52 -3.20 0.81
N CYS A 74 8.06 -2.65 1.89
CA CYS A 74 9.49 -2.70 2.19
C CYS A 74 10.03 -4.13 2.31
N LEU A 75 9.30 -5.07 2.94
CA LEU A 75 9.67 -6.49 2.98
C LEU A 75 9.72 -7.07 1.56
N MET A 76 8.76 -6.74 0.71
CA MET A 76 8.72 -7.20 -0.68
C MET A 76 9.82 -6.58 -1.56
N MET A 77 10.53 -5.57 -1.05
CA MET A 77 11.72 -4.97 -1.65
C MET A 77 13.03 -5.44 -0.98
N GLN A 78 12.97 -6.40 -0.05
CA GLN A 78 14.17 -7.02 0.51
C GLN A 78 14.62 -8.22 -0.35
N LYS A 79 15.87 -8.22 -0.81
CA LYS A 79 16.42 -9.37 -1.54
C LYS A 79 16.42 -10.65 -0.71
N ASP A 80 16.62 -10.52 0.60
CA ASP A 80 16.67 -11.64 1.54
C ASP A 80 15.33 -12.38 1.63
N PHE A 81 14.20 -11.69 1.38
CA PHE A 81 12.89 -12.32 1.24
C PHE A 81 12.89 -13.34 0.10
N TYR A 82 13.34 -12.94 -1.09
CA TYR A 82 13.38 -13.80 -2.28
C TYR A 82 14.43 -14.89 -2.17
N ALA A 83 15.55 -14.63 -1.48
CA ALA A 83 16.61 -15.61 -1.25
C ALA A 83 16.10 -16.86 -0.50
N ARG A 84 15.11 -16.71 0.40
CA ARG A 84 14.44 -17.83 1.09
C ARG A 84 13.75 -18.80 0.13
N PHE A 85 13.36 -18.33 -1.05
CA PHE A 85 12.64 -19.10 -2.07
C PHE A 85 13.51 -19.43 -3.30
N SER A 86 14.83 -19.24 -3.21
CA SER A 86 15.80 -19.45 -4.32
C SER A 86 15.82 -20.88 -4.90
N ALA A 87 15.22 -21.85 -4.22
CA ALA A 87 15.00 -23.20 -4.75
C ALA A 87 13.98 -23.25 -5.92
N TYR A 88 13.22 -22.17 -6.14
CA TYR A 88 12.19 -22.05 -7.16
C TYR A 88 12.58 -21.01 -8.23
N GLU A 89 12.11 -21.18 -9.46
CA GLU A 89 12.28 -20.15 -10.50
C GLU A 89 11.30 -18.99 -10.33
N TYR A 90 10.05 -19.30 -9.96
CA TYR A 90 8.97 -18.34 -9.79
C TYR A 90 8.37 -18.38 -8.39
N MET A 91 7.82 -17.25 -7.96
CA MET A 91 6.84 -17.21 -6.88
C MET A 91 5.53 -16.57 -7.35
N LEU A 92 4.42 -17.16 -6.95
CA LEU A 92 3.11 -16.52 -7.01
C LEU A 92 2.80 -15.95 -5.63
N LEU A 93 2.76 -14.63 -5.50
CA LEU A 93 2.15 -14.02 -4.32
C LEU A 93 0.64 -14.17 -4.40
N TYR A 94 0.04 -14.67 -3.32
CA TYR A 94 -1.39 -14.93 -3.20
C TYR A 94 -1.88 -14.41 -1.85
N GLN A 95 -2.40 -13.19 -1.81
CA GLN A 95 -3.08 -12.66 -0.63
C GLN A 95 -4.47 -13.31 -0.46
N LEU A 96 -4.99 -13.35 0.77
CA LEU A 96 -6.27 -14.00 1.07
C LEU A 96 -7.51 -13.18 0.68
N ASP A 97 -7.34 -12.20 -0.19
CA ASP A 97 -8.38 -11.54 -0.99
C ASP A 97 -8.24 -11.85 -2.49
N VAL A 98 -7.53 -12.93 -2.84
CA VAL A 98 -7.44 -13.51 -4.19
C VAL A 98 -8.45 -14.64 -4.39
N PHE A 99 -8.95 -14.78 -5.62
CA PHE A 99 -9.72 -15.94 -6.06
C PHE A 99 -9.23 -16.41 -7.43
N VAL A 100 -8.71 -17.64 -7.51
CA VAL A 100 -8.30 -18.26 -8.79
C VAL A 100 -9.43 -19.10 -9.38
N PHE A 101 -9.69 -18.97 -10.68
CA PHE A 101 -10.79 -19.66 -11.36
C PHE A 101 -10.40 -21.02 -11.93
N SER A 102 -9.15 -21.16 -12.38
CA SER A 102 -8.62 -22.39 -12.99
C SER A 102 -7.11 -22.48 -12.81
N ASP A 103 -6.55 -23.67 -12.94
CA ASP A 103 -5.09 -23.86 -12.87
C ASP A 103 -4.45 -23.51 -14.21
N ARG A 104 -3.94 -22.28 -14.30
CA ARG A 104 -3.16 -21.78 -15.44
C ARG A 104 -1.76 -21.33 -15.02
N LEU A 105 -1.32 -21.67 -13.80
CA LEU A 105 -0.10 -21.11 -13.23
C LEU A 105 1.14 -21.44 -14.07
N LYS A 106 1.25 -22.69 -14.52
CA LYS A 106 2.36 -23.14 -15.36
C LYS A 106 2.42 -22.43 -16.72
N GLU A 107 1.26 -22.15 -17.32
CA GLU A 107 1.15 -21.39 -18.58
C GLU A 107 1.85 -20.03 -18.46
N PHE A 108 1.59 -19.28 -17.39
CA PHE A 108 2.21 -17.98 -17.15
C PHE A 108 3.71 -18.07 -16.84
N CYS A 109 4.15 -19.11 -16.13
CA CYS A 109 5.58 -19.36 -15.91
C CYS A 109 6.31 -19.61 -17.24
N ASP A 110 5.68 -20.35 -18.16
CA ASP A 110 6.25 -20.70 -19.46
C ASP A 110 6.35 -19.50 -20.42
N MET A 111 5.62 -18.42 -20.17
CA MET A 111 5.74 -17.15 -20.92
C MET A 111 7.03 -16.36 -20.61
N ARG A 112 7.78 -16.75 -19.58
CA ARG A 112 9.09 -16.16 -19.23
C ARG A 112 9.07 -14.65 -18.96
N PHE A 113 7.98 -14.14 -18.39
CA PHE A 113 7.97 -12.79 -17.81
C PHE A 113 8.67 -12.78 -16.46
N ASP A 114 9.23 -11.64 -16.07
CA ASP A 114 9.83 -11.43 -14.76
C ASP A 114 8.79 -10.97 -13.72
N TYR A 115 7.75 -10.27 -14.19
CA TYR A 115 6.63 -9.84 -13.36
C TYR A 115 5.32 -9.84 -14.14
N ILE A 116 4.28 -10.44 -13.55
CA ILE A 116 2.90 -10.39 -14.04
C ILE A 116 2.00 -9.98 -12.88
N GLY A 117 1.24 -8.90 -13.04
CA GLY A 117 0.22 -8.43 -12.12
C GLY A 117 -1.10 -8.17 -12.85
N ALA A 118 -1.99 -7.36 -12.27
CA ALA A 118 -3.20 -6.92 -12.93
C ALA A 118 -2.95 -5.66 -13.78
N PRO A 119 -3.75 -5.39 -14.82
CA PRO A 119 -3.72 -4.11 -15.51
C PRO A 119 -4.24 -2.97 -14.62
N ILE A 120 -3.49 -1.87 -14.56
CA ILE A 120 -3.84 -0.69 -13.77
C ILE A 120 -4.89 0.17 -14.48
N GLY A 121 -5.83 0.71 -13.70
CA GLY A 121 -6.86 1.65 -14.12
C GLY A 121 -6.32 2.87 -14.86
N ARG A 122 -7.05 3.30 -15.89
CA ARG A 122 -6.75 4.52 -16.70
C ARG A 122 -6.75 5.82 -15.88
N PHE A 123 -7.31 5.79 -14.67
CA PHE A 123 -7.52 6.96 -13.84
C PHE A 123 -6.50 7.10 -12.71
N ALA A 124 -5.38 6.37 -12.81
CA ALA A 124 -4.27 6.44 -11.88
C ALA A 124 -3.13 7.28 -12.51
N PRO A 125 -3.13 8.63 -12.34
CA PRO A 125 -2.25 9.54 -13.07
C PRO A 125 -0.77 9.31 -12.78
N PHE A 126 -0.44 8.89 -11.55
CA PHE A 126 0.91 8.52 -11.17
C PHE A 126 1.45 7.32 -12.00
N TRP A 127 0.66 6.26 -12.16
CA TRP A 127 1.04 5.11 -12.99
C TRP A 127 1.26 5.51 -14.45
N HIS A 128 0.52 6.52 -14.92
CA HIS A 128 0.78 7.13 -16.23
C HIS A 128 2.09 7.91 -16.28
N ALA A 129 2.43 8.64 -15.23
CA ALA A 129 3.66 9.41 -15.11
C ALA A 129 4.91 8.53 -15.18
N ILE A 130 4.87 7.38 -14.51
CA ILE A 130 5.98 6.42 -14.57
C ILE A 130 5.98 5.57 -15.85
N GLY A 131 4.94 5.65 -16.68
CA GLY A 131 4.82 4.88 -17.93
C GLY A 131 4.33 3.44 -17.75
N ALA A 132 4.02 3.02 -16.52
CA ALA A 132 3.61 1.65 -16.21
C ALA A 132 2.10 1.41 -16.40
N ARG A 133 1.75 0.15 -16.64
CA ARG A 133 0.35 -0.28 -16.92
C ARG A 133 -0.05 -1.59 -16.24
N VAL A 134 0.89 -2.27 -15.60
CA VAL A 134 0.68 -3.56 -14.93
C VAL A 134 1.31 -3.48 -13.55
N GLY A 135 0.54 -3.87 -12.55
CA GLY A 135 0.91 -3.87 -11.14
C GLY A 135 -0.20 -4.56 -10.35
N ASN A 136 0.17 -5.30 -9.32
CA ASN A 136 -0.71 -5.82 -8.28
C ASN A 136 0.16 -6.57 -7.27
N GLY A 137 0.53 -5.91 -6.17
CA GLY A 137 1.39 -6.52 -5.16
C GLY A 137 0.82 -7.83 -4.60
N GLY A 138 -0.49 -7.85 -4.34
CA GLY A 138 -1.19 -8.93 -3.63
C GLY A 138 -1.48 -10.21 -4.43
N PHE A 139 -1.47 -10.12 -5.75
CA PHE A 139 -1.61 -11.23 -6.69
C PHE A 139 -0.72 -11.00 -7.89
N SER A 140 0.52 -11.48 -7.78
CA SER A 140 1.52 -11.33 -8.82
C SER A 140 2.41 -12.56 -8.95
N LEU A 141 2.77 -12.88 -10.19
CA LEU A 141 3.80 -13.86 -10.50
C LEU A 141 5.12 -13.13 -10.66
N ARG A 142 6.14 -13.54 -9.90
CA ARG A 142 7.45 -12.90 -9.89
C ARG A 142 8.53 -13.94 -10.15
N ARG A 143 9.44 -13.68 -11.10
CA ARG A 143 10.60 -14.54 -11.36
C ARG A 143 11.69 -14.23 -10.36
N ILE A 144 11.98 -15.17 -9.47
CA ILE A 144 12.83 -14.96 -8.29
C ILE A 144 14.24 -14.47 -8.68
N PRO A 145 14.97 -15.11 -9.62
CA PRO A 145 16.29 -14.62 -10.03
C PRO A 145 16.28 -13.19 -10.59
N SER A 146 15.24 -12.82 -11.32
CA SER A 146 15.13 -11.47 -11.90
C SER A 146 14.80 -10.41 -10.86
N VAL A 147 13.94 -10.73 -9.90
CA VAL A 147 13.67 -9.84 -8.77
C VAL A 147 14.92 -9.63 -7.93
N ILE A 148 15.66 -10.69 -7.61
CA ILE A 148 16.93 -10.56 -6.87
C ILE A 148 17.90 -9.63 -7.61
N ARG A 149 18.06 -9.81 -8.94
CA ARG A 149 18.93 -8.97 -9.77
C ARG A 149 18.57 -7.49 -9.68
N VAL A 150 17.28 -7.12 -9.81
CA VAL A 150 16.89 -5.70 -9.74
C VAL A 150 16.97 -5.14 -8.31
N LEU A 151 16.80 -5.97 -7.29
CA LEU A 151 16.97 -5.55 -5.89
C LEU A 151 18.44 -5.41 -5.50
N ASP A 152 19.35 -6.20 -6.07
CA ASP A 152 20.79 -6.00 -5.91
C ASP A 152 21.28 -4.69 -6.57
N ASP A 153 20.58 -4.23 -7.61
CA ASP A 153 20.88 -3.00 -8.35
C ASP A 153 19.99 -1.81 -7.94
N ILE A 154 19.28 -1.93 -6.82
CA ILE A 154 18.25 -0.97 -6.40
C ILE A 154 18.80 0.46 -6.26
N ASP A 155 20.00 0.63 -5.68
CA ASP A 155 20.60 1.94 -5.46
C ASP A 155 20.84 2.70 -6.78
N ARG A 156 21.26 1.99 -7.84
CA ARG A 156 21.42 2.56 -9.17
C ARG A 156 20.06 2.88 -9.79
N ILE A 157 19.09 1.99 -9.68
CA ILE A 157 17.75 2.16 -10.27
C ILE A 157 17.05 3.37 -9.67
N ILE A 158 17.16 3.55 -8.35
CA ILE A 158 16.51 4.66 -7.65
C ILE A 158 17.32 5.96 -7.73
N ALA A 159 18.61 5.91 -8.10
CA ALA A 159 19.50 7.08 -8.18
C ALA A 159 18.87 8.25 -8.95
N ASP A 160 18.26 7.95 -10.10
CA ASP A 160 17.82 8.93 -11.10
C ASP A 160 16.30 9.17 -11.12
N THR A 161 15.57 8.75 -10.09
CA THR A 161 14.11 8.84 -10.05
C THR A 161 13.60 9.59 -8.81
N PRO A 162 12.56 10.44 -8.94
CA PRO A 162 11.96 11.11 -7.80
C PRO A 162 10.96 10.21 -7.07
N PHE A 163 10.68 9.00 -7.58
CA PHE A 163 9.56 8.16 -7.16
C PHE A 163 9.89 7.17 -6.04
N VAL A 164 11.03 7.35 -5.37
CA VAL A 164 11.54 6.40 -4.36
C VAL A 164 10.54 6.17 -3.22
N HIS A 165 9.90 7.24 -2.75
CA HIS A 165 8.87 7.13 -1.71
C HIS A 165 7.61 6.41 -2.20
N THR A 166 7.32 6.47 -3.49
CA THR A 166 6.18 5.75 -4.06
C THR A 166 6.43 4.25 -4.11
N PHE A 167 7.68 3.84 -4.36
CA PHE A 167 8.08 2.43 -4.31
C PHE A 167 7.92 1.83 -2.90
N ILE A 168 8.21 2.63 -1.87
CA ILE A 168 8.06 2.25 -0.47
C ILE A 168 6.58 2.10 -0.08
N LEU A 169 5.69 2.87 -0.70
CA LEU A 169 4.25 2.83 -0.44
C LEU A 169 3.55 1.63 -1.11
N ALA A 170 4.01 1.25 -2.30
CA ALA A 170 3.51 0.11 -3.03
C ALA A 170 4.64 -0.48 -3.87
N GLU A 171 5.07 -1.70 -3.52
CA GLU A 171 6.24 -2.32 -4.13
C GLU A 171 6.04 -2.65 -5.61
N ASP A 172 4.78 -2.89 -6.01
CA ASP A 172 4.44 -3.25 -7.39
C ASP A 172 4.75 -2.11 -8.37
N ILE A 173 4.75 -0.87 -7.89
CA ILE A 173 5.19 0.29 -8.63
C ILE A 173 6.68 0.18 -8.97
N PHE A 174 7.53 -0.30 -8.06
CA PHE A 174 8.95 -0.48 -8.33
C PHE A 174 9.19 -1.51 -9.44
N PHE A 175 8.53 -2.67 -9.36
CA PHE A 175 8.66 -3.72 -10.37
C PHE A 175 8.12 -3.26 -11.73
N ALA A 176 7.02 -2.51 -11.74
CA ALA A 176 6.48 -1.93 -12.94
C ALA A 176 7.39 -0.85 -13.53
N TYR A 177 8.02 -0.03 -12.69
CA TYR A 177 9.02 0.96 -13.08
C TYR A 177 10.27 0.32 -13.69
N CYS A 178 10.71 -0.83 -13.16
CA CYS A 178 11.79 -1.60 -13.77
C CYS A 178 11.44 -2.05 -15.19
N GLY A 179 10.20 -2.47 -15.43
CA GLY A 179 9.78 -2.99 -16.74
C GLY A 179 9.52 -1.95 -17.83
N VAL A 180 9.54 -0.67 -17.49
CA VAL A 180 9.39 0.44 -18.47
C VAL A 180 10.71 1.12 -18.78
N ARG A 181 11.80 0.68 -18.16
CA ARG A 181 13.15 1.21 -18.36
C ARG A 181 13.96 0.31 -19.26
N ASP A 182 14.39 0.85 -20.39
CA ASP A 182 15.18 0.10 -21.38
C ASP A 182 16.57 -0.30 -20.87
N ASP A 183 17.09 0.38 -19.85
CA ASP A 183 18.39 0.09 -19.22
C ASP A 183 18.32 -0.96 -18.11
N ILE A 184 17.13 -1.53 -17.85
CA ILE A 184 16.93 -2.56 -16.84
C ILE A 184 16.42 -3.82 -17.52
N GLU A 185 17.17 -4.92 -17.38
CA GLU A 185 16.69 -6.23 -17.81
C GLU A 185 15.59 -6.70 -16.84
N PHE A 186 14.33 -6.34 -17.11
CA PHE A 186 13.18 -6.79 -16.32
C PHE A 186 11.90 -6.78 -17.15
N LYS A 187 11.39 -7.94 -17.54
CA LYS A 187 10.24 -8.08 -18.45
C LYS A 187 8.92 -8.12 -17.71
N VAL A 188 8.16 -7.02 -17.73
CA VAL A 188 6.77 -6.98 -17.24
C VAL A 188 5.81 -7.43 -18.35
N ALA A 189 4.74 -8.14 -17.97
CA ALA A 189 3.70 -8.57 -18.90
C ALA A 189 3.05 -7.40 -19.66
N ASP A 190 2.70 -7.65 -20.92
CA ASP A 190 1.81 -6.74 -21.63
C ASP A 190 0.38 -6.76 -21.04
N ILE A 191 -0.42 -5.77 -21.41
CA ILE A 191 -1.76 -5.57 -20.87
C ILE A 191 -2.67 -6.77 -21.14
N ASP A 192 -2.58 -7.41 -22.31
CA ASP A 192 -3.48 -8.49 -22.69
C ASP A 192 -3.15 -9.78 -21.92
N THR A 193 -1.86 -10.07 -21.74
CA THR A 193 -1.35 -11.12 -20.87
C THR A 193 -1.77 -10.87 -19.42
N ALA A 194 -1.59 -9.64 -18.92
CA ALA A 194 -1.97 -9.25 -17.57
C ALA A 194 -3.48 -9.40 -17.33
N PHE A 195 -4.35 -9.06 -18.29
CA PHE A 195 -5.79 -9.37 -18.19
C PHE A 195 -6.07 -10.87 -18.14
N GLY A 196 -5.33 -11.67 -18.92
CA GLY A 196 -5.41 -13.12 -18.86
C GLY A 196 -5.05 -13.66 -17.47
N PHE A 197 -4.11 -13.01 -16.78
CA PHE A 197 -3.62 -13.38 -15.46
C PHE A 197 -4.56 -12.93 -14.34
N SER A 198 -4.85 -11.63 -14.23
CA SER A 198 -5.61 -11.07 -13.11
C SER A 198 -6.55 -9.94 -13.53
N VAL A 199 -7.69 -9.88 -12.86
CA VAL A 199 -8.58 -8.72 -12.87
C VAL A 199 -8.79 -8.25 -11.43
N GLN A 200 -8.41 -7.01 -11.13
CA GLN A 200 -8.69 -6.37 -9.84
C GLN A 200 -9.88 -5.42 -9.95
N GLU A 201 -9.93 -4.65 -11.03
CA GLU A 201 -10.98 -3.66 -11.31
C GLU A 201 -11.43 -3.72 -12.79
N ASN A 202 -12.50 -3.01 -13.11
CA ASN A 202 -13.08 -2.99 -14.45
C ASN A 202 -12.33 -2.10 -15.47
N THR A 203 -11.00 -2.19 -15.55
CA THR A 203 -10.11 -1.29 -16.33
C THR A 203 -10.49 -1.12 -17.80
N ARG A 204 -11.10 -2.14 -18.44
CA ARG A 204 -11.53 -2.10 -19.86
C ARG A 204 -12.95 -2.60 -20.09
N HIS A 205 -13.85 -2.38 -19.12
CA HIS A 205 -15.20 -2.96 -19.17
C HIS A 205 -15.19 -4.50 -19.32
N ILE A 206 -14.13 -5.14 -18.80
CA ILE A 206 -13.87 -6.58 -18.92
C ILE A 206 -14.95 -7.41 -18.23
N PHE A 207 -15.70 -6.80 -17.30
CA PHE A 207 -16.82 -7.43 -16.60
C PHE A 207 -17.89 -7.98 -17.55
N LYS A 208 -18.09 -7.35 -18.71
CA LYS A 208 -18.99 -7.88 -19.75
C LYS A 208 -18.46 -9.18 -20.37
N LYS A 209 -17.14 -9.35 -20.52
CA LYS A 209 -16.55 -10.61 -20.98
C LYS A 209 -16.71 -11.70 -19.92
N ILE A 210 -16.53 -11.34 -18.65
CA ILE A 210 -16.74 -12.25 -17.52
C ILE A 210 -18.19 -12.73 -17.48
N GLN A 211 -19.16 -11.83 -17.58
CA GLN A 211 -20.58 -12.20 -17.67
C GLN A 211 -20.92 -13.12 -18.86
N ARG A 212 -20.11 -13.09 -19.92
CA ARG A 212 -20.25 -13.96 -21.10
C ARG A 212 -19.48 -15.29 -20.98
N GLY A 213 -18.93 -15.60 -19.80
CA GLY A 213 -18.27 -16.87 -19.50
C GLY A 213 -16.75 -16.87 -19.61
N TRP A 214 -16.12 -15.76 -20.03
CA TRP A 214 -14.65 -15.67 -19.97
C TRP A 214 -14.18 -15.57 -18.51
N ARG A 215 -13.04 -16.17 -18.16
CA ARG A 215 -12.45 -16.06 -16.81
C ARG A 215 -10.96 -15.76 -16.93
N PRO A 216 -10.41 -14.82 -16.14
CA PRO A 216 -8.97 -14.71 -15.96
C PRO A 216 -8.44 -15.91 -15.17
N PHE A 217 -7.12 -16.01 -14.99
CA PHE A 217 -6.55 -16.98 -14.05
C PHE A 217 -7.03 -16.73 -12.61
N GLY A 218 -7.04 -15.47 -12.17
CA GLY A 218 -7.68 -15.08 -10.91
C GLY A 218 -8.16 -13.64 -10.87
N CYS A 219 -8.71 -13.25 -9.73
CA CYS A 219 -9.01 -11.87 -9.39
C CYS A 219 -8.47 -11.54 -8.00
N HIS A 220 -8.25 -10.25 -7.74
CA HIS A 220 -7.72 -9.72 -6.49
C HIS A 220 -8.65 -8.65 -5.92
N GLY A 221 -8.74 -8.57 -4.60
CA GLY A 221 -9.58 -7.59 -3.91
C GLY A 221 -11.09 -7.88 -3.97
N TRP A 222 -11.51 -9.06 -4.44
CA TRP A 222 -12.92 -9.43 -4.66
C TRP A 222 -13.81 -9.32 -3.41
N SER A 223 -13.19 -9.45 -2.23
CA SER A 223 -13.87 -9.35 -0.94
C SER A 223 -14.00 -7.92 -0.44
N ARG A 224 -13.30 -6.95 -1.05
CA ARG A 224 -13.26 -5.54 -0.62
C ARG A 224 -13.87 -4.60 -1.66
N ILE A 225 -13.68 -4.93 -2.93
CA ILE A 225 -13.97 -4.09 -4.09
C ILE A 225 -14.99 -4.80 -4.97
N GLU A 226 -16.00 -4.06 -5.45
CA GLU A 226 -16.96 -4.54 -6.45
C GLU A 226 -17.61 -5.89 -6.06
N GLN A 227 -17.93 -6.07 -4.78
CA GLN A 227 -18.55 -7.29 -4.22
C GLN A 227 -19.80 -7.69 -5.02
N ASP A 228 -20.63 -6.72 -5.38
CA ASP A 228 -21.86 -6.92 -6.18
C ASP A 228 -21.61 -7.58 -7.54
N PHE A 229 -20.39 -7.41 -8.08
CA PHE A 229 -19.96 -8.07 -9.30
C PHE A 229 -19.30 -9.42 -9.01
N TRP A 230 -18.32 -9.48 -8.10
CA TRP A 230 -17.52 -10.68 -7.90
C TRP A 230 -18.27 -11.80 -7.18
N TRP A 231 -19.16 -11.47 -6.26
CA TRP A 231 -19.83 -12.46 -5.42
C TRP A 231 -20.69 -13.44 -6.21
N PRO A 232 -21.60 -13.00 -7.10
CA PRO A 232 -22.32 -13.92 -7.97
C PRO A 232 -21.39 -14.82 -8.79
N VAL A 233 -20.29 -14.28 -9.31
CA VAL A 233 -19.29 -15.03 -10.10
C VAL A 233 -18.58 -16.09 -9.24
N ILE A 234 -18.31 -15.82 -7.97
CA ILE A 234 -17.68 -16.77 -7.04
C ILE A 234 -18.69 -17.81 -6.55
N GLU A 235 -19.96 -17.44 -6.35
CA GLU A 235 -21.03 -18.36 -5.95
C GLU A 235 -21.25 -19.47 -7.00
N GLU A 236 -21.06 -19.17 -8.29
CA GLU A 236 -21.04 -20.17 -9.37
C GLU A 236 -20.01 -21.31 -9.14
N HIS A 237 -19.00 -21.08 -8.29
CA HIS A 237 -17.96 -22.06 -7.97
C HIS A 237 -18.26 -22.89 -6.71
N GLY A 238 -19.48 -22.77 -6.16
CA GLY A 238 -19.99 -23.56 -5.05
C GLY A 238 -19.73 -22.96 -3.67
N TYR A 239 -19.50 -21.65 -3.60
CA TYR A 239 -19.33 -20.92 -2.34
C TYR A 239 -20.60 -20.16 -1.97
N THR A 240 -20.81 -19.95 -0.68
CA THR A 240 -21.88 -19.07 -0.16
C THR A 240 -21.25 -17.85 0.46
N MET A 241 -21.65 -16.66 0.03
CA MET A 241 -21.10 -15.42 0.56
C MET A 241 -21.61 -15.13 1.98
N PRO A 242 -20.75 -14.57 2.86
CA PRO A 242 -21.09 -14.33 4.26
C PRO A 242 -22.05 -13.13 4.50
N GLY A 243 -22.56 -12.50 3.43
CA GLY A 243 -23.37 -11.28 3.50
C GLY A 243 -22.54 -9.99 3.42
N LYS A 244 -23.09 -8.93 2.81
CA LYS A 244 -22.37 -7.68 2.47
C LYS A 244 -21.89 -6.95 3.72
N THR A 245 -20.57 -6.87 3.88
CA THR A 245 -19.92 -6.03 4.90
C THR A 245 -19.51 -4.70 4.27
N GLY A 246 -20.47 -3.81 3.96
CA GLY A 246 -20.20 -2.42 3.58
C GLY A 246 -19.01 -2.19 2.64
N GLY A 247 -18.89 -2.98 1.56
CA GLY A 247 -17.79 -2.87 0.61
C GLY A 247 -17.73 -1.49 -0.04
N LEU A 248 -16.54 -1.10 -0.51
CA LEU A 248 -16.37 0.19 -1.19
C LEU A 248 -17.26 0.22 -2.44
N PRO A 249 -18.04 1.30 -2.67
CA PRO A 249 -18.92 1.41 -3.83
C PRO A 249 -18.10 1.34 -5.14
N VAL A 250 -18.77 0.94 -6.22
CA VAL A 250 -18.25 0.71 -7.58
C VAL A 250 -16.99 1.53 -7.90
N TYR A 251 -15.83 0.87 -7.87
CA TYR A 251 -14.51 1.49 -8.06
C TYR A 251 -14.45 2.25 -9.38
N THR A 252 -15.03 1.73 -10.46
CA THR A 252 -14.86 2.38 -11.76
C THR A 252 -15.66 3.68 -11.93
N HIS A 253 -16.93 3.76 -11.50
CA HIS A 253 -17.72 4.98 -11.70
C HIS A 253 -17.35 6.06 -10.69
N ALA A 254 -17.11 5.69 -9.43
CA ALA A 254 -16.69 6.63 -8.39
C ALA A 254 -15.28 7.16 -8.65
N LEU A 255 -14.28 6.31 -8.97
CA LEU A 255 -12.94 6.80 -9.32
C LEU A 255 -12.96 7.62 -10.61
N CYS A 256 -13.66 7.17 -11.66
CA CYS A 256 -13.81 7.96 -12.89
C CYS A 256 -14.47 9.31 -12.61
N HIS A 257 -15.57 9.32 -11.85
CA HIS A 257 -16.27 10.54 -11.49
C HIS A 257 -15.38 11.46 -10.65
N ASN A 258 -14.75 10.96 -9.59
CA ASN A 258 -13.85 11.71 -8.71
C ASN A 258 -12.63 12.24 -9.48
N TYR A 259 -12.10 11.44 -10.39
CA TYR A 259 -11.00 11.84 -11.25
C TYR A 259 -11.42 12.93 -12.24
N LEU A 260 -12.50 12.72 -12.99
CA LEU A 260 -12.99 13.69 -13.98
C LEU A 260 -13.50 14.98 -13.32
N SER A 261 -14.19 14.89 -12.20
CA SER A 261 -14.65 16.04 -11.43
C SER A 261 -13.46 16.76 -10.78
N GLY A 262 -12.53 15.99 -10.19
CA GLY A 262 -11.35 16.50 -9.53
C GLY A 262 -10.45 17.29 -10.48
N ARG A 263 -10.24 16.78 -11.70
CA ARG A 263 -9.44 17.46 -12.74
C ARG A 263 -10.03 18.74 -13.26
N ARG A 264 -11.37 18.88 -13.26
CA ARG A 264 -12.02 20.15 -13.61
C ARG A 264 -11.68 21.27 -12.62
N VAL A 265 -11.22 20.91 -11.43
CA VAL A 265 -10.87 21.85 -10.36
C VAL A 265 -9.36 22.00 -10.21
N ILE A 266 -8.63 20.89 -10.03
CA ILE A 266 -7.17 20.83 -9.97
C ILE A 266 -6.72 19.63 -10.84
N ASP A 267 -6.14 19.92 -12.00
CA ASP A 267 -5.61 18.89 -12.90
C ASP A 267 -4.17 18.54 -12.52
N LEU A 268 -3.99 17.37 -11.91
CA LEU A 268 -2.68 16.90 -11.45
C LEU A 268 -1.90 16.15 -12.55
N GLN A 269 -2.52 15.83 -13.69
CA GLN A 269 -1.82 15.12 -14.76
C GLN A 269 -0.66 15.92 -15.37
N PRO A 270 -0.80 17.23 -15.68
CA PRO A 270 0.34 18.06 -16.09
C PRO A 270 1.43 18.15 -15.02
N VAL A 271 1.04 18.22 -13.74
CA VAL A 271 1.95 18.30 -12.59
C VAL A 271 2.90 17.10 -12.55
N TRP A 272 2.36 15.89 -12.70
CA TRP A 272 3.18 14.68 -12.80
C TRP A 272 4.15 14.71 -13.98
N GLY A 273 3.71 15.24 -15.13
CA GLY A 273 4.56 15.39 -16.32
C GLY A 273 5.68 16.41 -16.13
N TRP A 274 5.42 17.53 -15.46
CA TRP A 274 6.42 18.54 -15.10
C TRP A 274 7.47 17.95 -14.15
N LEU A 275 7.01 17.19 -13.16
CA LEU A 275 7.87 16.52 -12.19
C LEU A 275 8.83 15.53 -12.88
N GLN A 276 8.31 14.74 -13.81
CA GLN A 276 9.11 13.82 -14.62
C GLN A 276 10.16 14.55 -15.48
N ARG A 277 9.84 15.73 -16.01
CA ARG A 277 10.71 16.48 -16.94
C ARG A 277 11.66 17.47 -16.28
N GLY A 278 11.69 17.59 -14.96
CA GLY A 278 12.57 18.57 -14.32
C GLY A 278 12.00 20.00 -14.23
N GLU A 279 10.71 20.21 -14.55
CA GLU A 279 10.13 21.54 -14.73
C GLU A 279 9.67 22.16 -13.40
N SER A 280 10.62 22.40 -12.48
CA SER A 280 10.34 22.82 -11.10
C SER A 280 9.64 24.17 -10.99
N LEU A 281 9.99 25.16 -11.83
CA LEU A 281 9.34 26.47 -11.82
C LEU A 281 7.84 26.37 -12.08
N ARG A 282 7.43 25.54 -13.05
CA ARG A 282 6.00 25.33 -13.36
C ARG A 282 5.26 24.65 -12.23
N LEU A 283 5.92 23.75 -11.49
CA LEU A 283 5.34 23.15 -10.28
C LEU A 283 5.03 24.25 -9.25
N THR A 284 6.00 25.09 -8.92
CA THR A 284 5.84 26.17 -7.94
C THR A 284 4.77 27.17 -8.37
N GLU A 285 4.79 27.63 -9.63
CA GLU A 285 3.79 28.57 -10.17
C GLU A 285 2.36 27.99 -10.09
N PHE A 286 2.18 26.73 -10.51
CA PHE A 286 0.89 26.06 -10.46
C PHE A 286 0.35 25.96 -9.03
N TRP A 287 1.18 25.55 -8.07
CA TRP A 287 0.73 25.40 -6.70
C TRP A 287 0.43 26.73 -6.03
N ASN A 288 1.19 27.79 -6.32
CA ASN A 288 0.87 29.13 -5.88
C ASN A 288 -0.50 29.61 -6.42
N GLU A 289 -0.78 29.37 -7.70
CA GLU A 289 -2.08 29.70 -8.29
C GLU A 289 -3.21 28.94 -7.59
N VAL A 290 -3.07 27.62 -7.43
CA VAL A 290 -4.06 26.76 -6.78
C VAL A 290 -4.33 27.22 -5.34
N LEU A 291 -3.28 27.47 -4.55
CA LEU A 291 -3.42 27.92 -3.17
C LEU A 291 -4.06 29.31 -3.04
N SER A 292 -3.82 30.20 -4.00
CA SER A 292 -4.43 31.53 -4.05
C SER A 292 -5.93 31.46 -4.36
N LYS A 293 -6.32 30.49 -5.18
CA LYS A 293 -7.71 30.30 -5.63
C LYS A 293 -8.56 29.57 -4.60
N PHE A 294 -7.99 28.61 -3.88
CA PHE A 294 -8.75 27.70 -3.01
C PHE A 294 -8.30 27.82 -1.56
N PRO A 295 -9.10 28.43 -0.66
CA PRO A 295 -8.75 28.52 0.76
C PRO A 295 -8.72 27.12 1.43
N GLU A 296 -8.11 27.03 2.61
CA GLU A 296 -8.07 25.81 3.44
C GLU A 296 -9.45 25.18 3.66
N SER A 297 -10.47 26.01 3.86
CA SER A 297 -11.84 25.57 4.09
C SER A 297 -12.55 25.03 2.84
N HIS A 298 -11.95 25.07 1.65
CA HIS A 298 -12.59 24.61 0.42
C HIS A 298 -12.58 23.08 0.30
N ASP A 299 -13.66 22.48 -0.20
CA ASP A 299 -13.78 21.01 -0.30
C ASP A 299 -12.97 20.39 -1.45
N VAL A 300 -12.17 21.20 -2.16
CA VAL A 300 -11.33 20.69 -3.24
C VAL A 300 -10.21 19.80 -2.71
N TRP A 301 -9.82 20.02 -1.45
CA TRP A 301 -8.75 19.28 -0.79
C TRP A 301 -9.18 17.88 -0.32
N ASP A 302 -10.48 17.61 -0.24
CA ASP A 302 -10.99 16.32 0.22
C ASP A 302 -10.65 15.19 -0.77
N GLY A 303 -10.24 14.04 -0.24
CA GLY A 303 -9.85 12.86 -1.04
C GLY A 303 -8.55 12.98 -1.83
N ARG A 304 -7.71 14.01 -1.59
CA ARG A 304 -6.45 14.23 -2.34
C ARG A 304 -5.17 13.98 -1.56
N LEU A 305 -5.27 13.65 -0.28
CA LEU A 305 -4.12 13.61 0.62
C LEU A 305 -3.00 12.69 0.10
N GLU A 306 -3.35 11.48 -0.35
CA GLU A 306 -2.38 10.50 -0.86
C GLU A 306 -1.63 11.03 -2.09
N GLU A 307 -2.35 11.48 -3.12
CA GLU A 307 -1.73 11.97 -4.36
C GLU A 307 -0.86 13.23 -4.13
N LEU A 308 -1.32 14.16 -3.29
CA LEU A 308 -0.56 15.36 -2.95
C LEU A 308 0.71 15.03 -2.16
N THR A 309 0.64 14.05 -1.26
CA THR A 309 1.80 13.60 -0.50
C THR A 309 2.83 12.97 -1.42
N LEU A 310 2.38 12.11 -2.35
CA LEU A 310 3.25 11.54 -3.37
C LEU A 310 3.92 12.62 -4.24
N LEU A 311 3.18 13.65 -4.65
CA LEU A 311 3.72 14.78 -5.41
C LEU A 311 4.77 15.56 -4.63
N TRP A 312 4.52 15.85 -3.36
CA TRP A 312 5.47 16.55 -2.50
C TRP A 312 6.74 15.71 -2.29
N CYS A 313 6.61 14.43 -1.98
CA CYS A 313 7.74 13.51 -1.83
C CYS A 313 8.59 13.45 -3.11
N ALA A 314 7.92 13.35 -4.26
CA ALA A 314 8.60 13.32 -5.54
C ALA A 314 9.30 14.65 -5.87
N ALA A 315 8.72 15.77 -5.47
CA ALA A 315 9.36 17.08 -5.63
C ALA A 315 10.59 17.24 -4.74
N LEU A 316 10.55 16.71 -3.51
CA LEU A 316 11.72 16.68 -2.63
C LEU A 316 12.85 15.84 -3.21
N GLU A 317 12.56 14.60 -3.60
CA GLU A 317 13.57 13.71 -4.19
C GLU A 317 14.13 14.29 -5.49
N GLY A 318 13.32 15.04 -6.26
CA GLY A 318 13.79 15.82 -7.40
C GLY A 318 14.92 16.79 -7.05
N VAL A 319 14.86 17.48 -5.91
CA VAL A 319 15.95 18.36 -5.46
C VAL A 319 17.11 17.56 -4.88
N LEU A 320 16.85 16.58 -4.02
CA LEU A 320 17.91 15.78 -3.38
C LEU A 320 18.79 15.05 -4.40
N ARG A 321 18.21 14.68 -5.54
CA ARG A 321 18.89 13.98 -6.65
C ARG A 321 19.39 14.91 -7.74
N GLY A 322 19.35 16.23 -7.52
CA GLY A 322 19.88 17.23 -8.46
C GLY A 322 19.08 17.37 -9.76
N ARG A 323 17.86 16.84 -9.80
CA ARG A 323 16.93 16.95 -10.95
C ARG A 323 16.29 18.32 -11.00
N PHE A 324 16.08 18.92 -9.82
CA PHE A 324 15.57 20.27 -9.64
C PHE A 324 16.65 21.15 -8.99
N PRO A 325 16.66 22.47 -9.25
CA PRO A 325 17.49 23.42 -8.53
C PRO A 325 17.31 23.32 -7.01
N LYS A 326 18.41 23.49 -6.24
CA LYS A 326 18.39 23.37 -4.76
C LYS A 326 17.44 24.35 -4.08
N ASP A 327 17.21 25.50 -4.71
CA ASP A 327 16.33 26.59 -4.30
C ASP A 327 14.89 26.44 -4.80
N THR A 328 14.53 25.30 -5.40
CA THR A 328 13.14 25.01 -5.77
C THR A 328 12.26 25.08 -4.53
N ASP A 329 11.33 26.03 -4.52
CA ASP A 329 10.33 26.17 -3.48
C ASP A 329 9.27 25.08 -3.59
N ARG A 330 9.20 24.27 -2.52
CA ARG A 330 8.27 23.13 -2.39
C ARG A 330 7.21 23.38 -1.32
N GLU A 331 7.29 24.49 -0.59
CA GLU A 331 6.35 24.84 0.46
C GLU A 331 4.90 24.91 -0.05
N PRO A 332 4.61 25.41 -1.28
CA PRO A 332 3.25 25.39 -1.82
C PRO A 332 2.64 24.00 -1.94
N ILE A 333 3.43 22.97 -2.29
CA ILE A 333 2.95 21.59 -2.39
C ILE A 333 2.67 21.05 -0.98
N LEU A 334 3.57 21.33 -0.04
CA LEU A 334 3.43 20.91 1.35
C LEU A 334 2.21 21.56 2.03
N GLU A 335 1.92 22.82 1.71
CA GLU A 335 0.73 23.51 2.17
C GLU A 335 -0.55 22.91 1.57
N ALA A 336 -0.54 22.48 0.30
CA ALA A 336 -1.64 21.73 -0.30
C ALA A 336 -1.87 20.39 0.43
N VAL A 337 -0.80 19.67 0.79
CA VAL A 337 -0.87 18.46 1.64
C VAL A 337 -1.53 18.78 2.97
N ARG A 338 -1.09 19.83 3.66
CA ARG A 338 -1.67 20.25 4.95
C ARG A 338 -3.17 20.55 4.82
N ARG A 339 -3.60 21.26 3.77
CA ARG A 339 -5.03 21.54 3.53
C ARG A 339 -5.84 20.27 3.29
N ALA A 340 -5.28 19.29 2.58
CA ALA A 340 -5.92 17.99 2.40
C ALA A 340 -6.03 17.17 3.69
N MET A 341 -5.04 17.23 4.58
CA MET A 341 -5.09 16.57 5.90
C MET A 341 -6.26 17.04 6.77
N LEU A 342 -6.70 18.28 6.57
CA LEU A 342 -7.78 18.88 7.35
C LEU A 342 -9.18 18.46 6.87
N LYS A 343 -9.29 17.79 5.71
CA LYS A 343 -10.56 17.47 5.06
C LYS A 343 -10.99 16.01 5.22
N GLY A 344 -12.33 15.85 5.21
CA GLY A 344 -13.06 14.59 5.10
C GLY A 344 -12.43 13.40 5.82
N GLU A 345 -12.29 12.32 5.06
CA GLU A 345 -11.83 11.01 5.53
C GLU A 345 -10.31 10.96 5.71
N ALA A 346 -9.56 11.96 5.24
CA ALA A 346 -8.11 12.01 5.35
C ALA A 346 -7.66 11.87 6.82
N LYS A 347 -8.45 12.42 7.76
CA LYS A 347 -8.25 12.30 9.21
C LYS A 347 -8.13 10.84 9.70
N LYS A 348 -8.78 9.89 9.02
CA LYS A 348 -8.72 8.46 9.35
C LYS A 348 -7.40 7.82 8.92
N TYR A 349 -6.80 8.32 7.85
CA TYR A 349 -5.59 7.77 7.22
C TYR A 349 -4.31 8.49 7.63
N LEU A 350 -4.40 9.58 8.41
CA LEU A 350 -3.23 10.32 8.91
C LEU A 350 -2.22 9.43 9.63
N TRP A 351 -2.68 8.35 10.27
CA TRP A 351 -1.81 7.34 10.89
C TRP A 351 -0.93 6.63 9.86
N GLU A 352 -1.53 6.10 8.79
CA GLU A 352 -0.84 5.29 7.77
C GLU A 352 0.14 6.16 6.96
N MET A 353 -0.23 7.42 6.74
CA MET A 353 0.59 8.36 6.01
C MET A 353 1.73 8.94 6.84
N TRP A 354 1.62 8.95 8.18
CA TRP A 354 2.68 9.43 9.05
C TRP A 354 3.98 8.65 8.90
N ASP A 355 3.90 7.33 8.89
CA ASP A 355 5.07 6.47 8.76
C ASP A 355 5.80 6.73 7.43
N THR A 356 5.06 7.24 6.44
CA THR A 356 5.59 7.63 5.13
C THR A 356 6.14 9.05 5.12
N MET A 357 5.45 10.01 5.75
CA MET A 357 5.81 11.44 5.71
C MET A 357 6.93 11.80 6.70
N LEU A 358 6.97 11.15 7.86
CA LEU A 358 7.90 11.48 8.94
C LEU A 358 9.40 11.47 8.53
N PRO A 359 9.90 10.45 7.80
CA PRO A 359 11.32 10.42 7.38
C PRO A 359 11.69 11.59 6.45
N ILE A 360 10.69 12.20 5.84
CA ILE A 360 10.79 13.18 4.75
C ILE A 360 10.63 14.59 5.32
N LEU A 361 9.66 14.80 6.20
CA LEU A 361 9.37 16.08 6.86
C LEU A 361 10.59 16.60 7.63
N GLY A 362 11.42 15.72 8.20
CA GLY A 362 12.66 16.09 8.89
C GLY A 362 13.69 16.81 8.01
N ARG A 363 13.59 16.69 6.69
CA ARG A 363 14.58 17.24 5.74
C ARG A 363 14.26 18.65 5.25
N GLU A 364 13.08 19.18 5.59
CA GLU A 364 12.62 20.49 5.12
C GLU A 364 12.78 21.59 6.17
N PRO A 365 13.16 22.83 5.75
CA PRO A 365 13.27 23.98 6.63
C PRO A 365 11.98 24.84 6.72
N TYR A 366 10.84 24.32 6.24
CA TYR A 366 9.61 25.13 6.07
C TYR A 366 8.73 25.21 7.32
N PRO A 367 8.18 26.39 7.68
CA PRO A 367 7.22 26.53 8.79
C PRO A 367 5.98 25.64 8.70
N VAL A 368 5.47 25.36 7.49
CA VAL A 368 4.30 24.48 7.27
C VAL A 368 4.53 23.06 7.83
N LYS A 369 5.78 22.60 7.89
CA LYS A 369 6.18 21.32 8.48
C LYS A 369 5.70 21.18 9.92
N ASP A 370 5.90 22.20 10.75
CA ASP A 370 5.58 22.14 12.18
C ASP A 370 4.07 22.03 12.40
N ALA A 371 3.28 22.71 11.55
CA ALA A 371 1.83 22.59 11.56
C ALA A 371 1.37 21.16 11.19
N ILE A 372 2.00 20.54 10.19
CA ILE A 372 1.73 19.14 9.81
C ILE A 372 2.08 18.17 10.94
N ILE A 373 3.28 18.32 11.53
CA ILE A 373 3.72 17.47 12.65
C ILE A 373 2.72 17.57 13.81
N LYS A 374 2.32 18.79 14.17
CA LYS A 374 1.32 19.03 15.22
C LYS A 374 0.00 18.31 14.93
N LEU A 375 -0.55 18.45 13.71
CA LEU A 375 -1.80 17.80 13.31
C LEU A 375 -1.75 16.27 13.45
N VAL A 376 -0.62 15.66 13.07
CA VAL A 376 -0.46 14.21 13.18
C VAL A 376 -0.32 13.77 14.63
N LEU A 377 0.47 14.48 15.44
CA LEU A 377 0.64 14.15 16.85
C LEU A 377 -0.67 14.28 17.63
N GLU A 378 -1.49 15.30 17.36
CA GLU A 378 -2.84 15.44 17.92
C GLU A 378 -3.70 14.22 17.58
N LYS A 379 -3.64 13.73 16.34
CA LYS A 379 -4.40 12.56 15.89
C LYS A 379 -3.88 11.24 16.47
N LYS A 380 -2.56 11.11 16.66
CA LYS A 380 -1.97 9.99 17.41
C LYS A 380 -2.47 9.96 18.84
N LEU A 381 -2.53 11.12 19.50
CA LEU A 381 -3.05 11.25 20.86
C LEU A 381 -4.52 10.83 20.91
N GLU A 382 -5.36 11.31 19.99
CA GLU A 382 -6.77 10.90 19.89
C GLU A 382 -6.93 9.37 19.74
N LYS A 383 -6.18 8.75 18.82
CA LYS A 383 -6.22 7.29 18.59
C LYS A 383 -5.75 6.50 19.80
N PHE A 384 -4.66 6.94 20.45
CA PHE A 384 -4.16 6.33 21.67
C PHE A 384 -5.23 6.35 22.77
N VAL A 385 -5.87 7.50 22.99
CA VAL A 385 -6.97 7.63 23.96
C VAL A 385 -8.11 6.68 23.64
N MET A 386 -8.49 6.55 22.37
CA MET A 386 -9.55 5.63 21.93
C MET A 386 -9.19 4.15 22.18
N LEU A 387 -7.98 3.71 21.82
CA LEU A 387 -7.56 2.32 22.04
C LEU A 387 -7.45 1.95 23.52
N GLU A 388 -6.99 2.90 24.35
CA GLU A 388 -6.95 2.69 25.79
C GLU A 388 -8.35 2.63 26.40
N GLN A 389 -9.29 3.43 25.89
CA GLN A 389 -10.70 3.33 26.26
C GLN A 389 -11.25 1.93 25.95
N GLU A 390 -11.00 1.39 24.75
CA GLU A 390 -11.44 0.05 24.36
C GLU A 390 -10.85 -1.06 25.24
N LYS A 391 -9.56 -0.97 25.59
CA LYS A 391 -8.91 -1.92 26.51
C LYS A 391 -9.56 -1.88 27.89
N ILE A 392 -9.82 -0.70 28.42
CA ILE A 392 -10.49 -0.51 29.71
C ILE A 392 -11.92 -1.08 29.64
N ASP A 393 -12.67 -0.80 28.58
CA ASP A 393 -14.04 -1.30 28.38
C ASP A 393 -14.07 -2.83 28.24
N LYS A 394 -13.03 -3.43 27.63
CA LYS A 394 -12.87 -4.88 27.57
C LYS A 394 -12.59 -5.47 28.96
N LEU A 395 -11.67 -4.88 29.72
CA LEU A 395 -11.38 -5.29 31.10
C LEU A 395 -12.60 -5.16 32.02
N LEU A 396 -13.39 -4.09 31.85
CA LEU A 396 -14.65 -3.86 32.56
C LEU A 396 -15.68 -4.97 32.30
N ARG A 397 -15.75 -5.46 31.05
CA ARG A 397 -16.62 -6.56 30.63
C ARG A 397 -16.14 -7.91 31.18
N GLU A 398 -14.82 -8.14 31.19
CA GLU A 398 -14.22 -9.40 31.63
C GLU A 398 -14.18 -9.57 33.15
N LYS A 399 -14.00 -8.47 33.91
CA LYS A 399 -13.87 -8.52 35.39
C LYS A 399 -15.17 -8.24 36.17
N GLY A 400 -16.30 -8.05 35.51
CA GLY A 400 -17.56 -7.73 36.19
C GLY A 400 -17.50 -6.36 36.89
N GLN A 401 -17.40 -5.28 36.10
CA GLN A 401 -17.43 -3.86 36.48
C GLN A 401 -16.37 -3.41 37.51
N MET A 402 -15.31 -2.80 36.99
CA MET A 402 -14.32 -2.03 37.75
C MET A 402 -14.96 -0.78 38.36
N PRO A 403 -14.62 -0.40 39.62
CA PRO A 403 -15.14 0.81 40.25
C PRO A 403 -14.84 2.07 39.43
N GLU A 404 -15.83 2.97 39.29
CA GLU A 404 -15.75 4.22 38.51
C GLU A 404 -14.54 5.11 38.88
N ARG A 405 -14.15 5.10 40.16
CA ARG A 405 -12.97 5.83 40.64
C ARG A 405 -11.67 5.28 40.04
N GLN A 406 -11.52 3.96 39.92
CA GLN A 406 -10.34 3.35 39.32
C GLN A 406 -10.30 3.59 37.80
N TYR A 407 -11.46 3.51 37.14
CA TYR A 407 -11.62 3.90 35.74
C TYR A 407 -11.12 5.32 35.46
N ASN A 408 -11.58 6.29 36.25
CA ASN A 408 -11.20 7.69 36.06
C ASN A 408 -9.69 7.94 36.29
N ILE A 409 -9.08 7.25 37.26
CA ILE A 409 -7.65 7.33 37.54
C ILE A 409 -6.83 6.75 36.37
N GLU A 410 -7.15 5.54 35.91
CA GLU A 410 -6.43 4.90 34.81
C GLU A 410 -6.54 5.72 33.51
N ARG A 411 -7.73 6.27 33.23
CA ARG A 411 -7.97 7.18 32.10
C ARG A 411 -7.09 8.44 32.20
N GLN A 412 -7.03 9.07 33.38
CA GLN A 412 -6.27 10.31 33.58
C GLN A 412 -4.75 10.08 33.49
N VAL A 413 -4.24 9.00 34.08
CA VAL A 413 -2.80 8.64 34.02
C VAL A 413 -2.36 8.41 32.57
N ARG A 414 -3.18 7.70 31.78
CA ARG A 414 -2.86 7.43 30.37
C ARG A 414 -2.97 8.68 29.49
N MET A 415 -3.95 9.55 29.74
CA MET A 415 -4.01 10.87 29.08
C MET A 415 -2.76 11.70 29.35
N GLN A 416 -2.27 11.74 30.59
CA GLN A 416 -1.03 12.45 30.93
C GLN A 416 0.19 11.82 30.27
N ALA A 417 0.24 10.49 30.12
CA ALA A 417 1.31 9.81 29.40
C ALA A 417 1.31 10.19 27.90
N GLY A 418 0.14 10.21 27.26
CA GLY A 418 -0.02 10.67 25.87
C GLY A 418 0.39 12.14 25.68
N GLN A 419 0.04 13.01 26.63
CA GLN A 419 0.42 14.43 26.59
C GLN A 419 1.93 14.63 26.76
N LYS A 420 2.59 13.85 27.63
CA LYS A 420 4.05 13.83 27.74
C LYS A 420 4.75 13.33 26.47
N LEU A 421 4.14 12.37 25.76
CA LEU A 421 4.65 11.92 24.45
C LEU A 421 4.52 13.03 23.40
N PHE A 422 3.41 13.78 23.42
CA PHE A 422 3.21 14.96 22.57
C PHE A 422 4.28 16.04 22.83
N GLU A 423 4.54 16.36 24.10
CA GLU A 423 5.59 17.31 24.51
C GLU A 423 7.00 16.84 24.09
N LYS A 424 7.32 15.55 24.33
CA LYS A 424 8.60 14.96 23.90
C LYS A 424 8.77 14.93 22.38
N ALA A 425 7.72 14.67 21.61
CA ALA A 425 7.79 14.66 20.16
C ALA A 425 8.06 16.07 19.59
N ILE A 426 7.54 17.11 20.24
CA ILE A 426 7.87 18.51 19.94
C ILE A 426 9.34 18.80 20.28
N GLU A 427 9.84 18.35 21.44
CA GLU A 427 11.26 18.49 21.81
C GLU A 427 12.20 17.71 20.86
N TRP A 428 11.80 16.53 20.38
CA TRP A 428 12.56 15.72 19.43
C TRP A 428 12.70 16.37 18.04
N ASN A 429 11.71 17.17 17.62
CA ASN A 429 11.76 17.92 16.36
C ASN A 429 12.81 19.05 16.38
N ILE A 430 13.30 19.45 17.56
CA ILE A 430 14.27 20.55 17.71
C ILE A 430 15.73 20.03 17.61
N SER A 431 15.99 18.72 17.71
CA SER A 431 17.35 18.25 18.06
C SER A 431 18.13 17.36 17.08
N THR A 432 17.63 16.90 15.92
CA THR A 432 18.40 15.87 15.17
C THR A 432 18.47 16.01 13.65
N GLU A 433 19.63 16.49 13.20
CA GLU A 433 20.24 16.08 11.94
C GLU A 433 20.75 14.62 12.04
N ASN A 434 20.16 13.75 11.23
CA ASN A 434 20.78 12.67 10.44
C ASN A 434 21.47 11.40 11.02
N GLU A 435 21.63 11.15 12.33
CA GLU A 435 22.20 9.85 12.78
C GLU A 435 21.33 8.95 13.69
N LEU A 436 20.38 9.51 14.45
CA LEU A 436 19.50 8.71 15.31
C LEU A 436 18.43 7.91 14.53
N TRP A 437 18.08 8.33 13.31
CA TRP A 437 17.04 7.67 12.50
C TRP A 437 17.42 6.23 12.08
N LYS A 438 18.72 5.98 11.82
CA LYS A 438 19.25 4.63 11.54
C LYS A 438 19.22 3.69 12.74
N LYS A 439 19.09 4.23 13.96
CA LYS A 439 19.22 3.47 15.21
C LYS A 439 17.90 3.32 15.98
N TYR A 440 16.94 4.23 15.80
CA TYR A 440 15.75 4.34 16.67
C TYR A 440 14.39 4.33 15.95
N GLY A 441 14.34 4.16 14.62
CA GLY A 441 13.08 3.96 13.90
C GLY A 441 12.24 2.79 14.45
N SER A 442 12.90 1.80 15.06
CA SER A 442 12.28 0.67 15.75
C SER A 442 11.68 1.01 17.13
N GLU A 443 12.10 2.07 17.81
CA GLU A 443 11.59 2.43 19.14
C GLU A 443 10.31 3.28 19.07
N VAL A 444 10.14 4.11 18.02
CA VAL A 444 8.92 4.90 17.80
C VAL A 444 7.75 4.02 17.31
N ILE A 445 8.06 2.87 16.74
CA ILE A 445 7.11 1.84 16.33
C ILE A 445 6.67 0.95 17.50
N ASN A 446 7.50 0.84 18.55
CA ASN A 446 7.28 -0.06 19.69
C ASN A 446 6.77 0.64 20.97
N LEU A 447 6.43 1.92 20.91
CA LEU A 447 5.73 2.69 21.96
C LEU A 447 4.32 3.05 21.48
#